data_AF-A0A958L4Z7-F1
#
_entry.id   AF-A0A958L4Z7-F1
#
_cell.length_a   1.000
_cell.length_b   1.000
_cell.length_c   1.000
_cell.angle_alpha   90.00
_cell.angle_beta   90.00
_cell.angle_gamma   90.00
#
_symmetry.space_group_name_H-M   'P 1'
#
loop_
_entity.id
_entity.type
_entity.pdbx_description
1 polymer ?
#
loop_
_entity_poly.entity_id
_entity_poly.type
_entity_poly.pdbx_seq_one_letter_code
_entity_poly.pdbx_strand_id
1 'polypeptide(L)' 'LPLPRAKGVRTQGLRYELNSEMLELGVREGQSNEVLSSDSPVRISITAGALIVFVLRRAFG' A
#
# COMPACT_ATOMS: atom_id res chain seq x y z
N LEU A 1 -0.20 -4.90 3.50
CA LEU A 1 -0.82 -6.11 4.08
C LEU A 1 -1.71 -5.72 5.26
N PRO A 2 -3.00 -6.06 5.27
CA PRO A 2 -3.92 -5.76 6.37
C PRO A 2 -3.75 -6.69 7.57
N LEU A 3 -4.09 -6.21 8.76
CA LEU A 3 -4.11 -7.01 9.99
C LEU A 3 -5.46 -6.89 10.74
N PRO A 4 -6.33 -7.92 10.68
CA PRO A 4 -6.59 -8.71 9.49
C PRO A 4 -7.29 -7.86 8.41
N ARG A 5 -7.80 -6.66 8.75
CA ARG A 5 -8.58 -5.80 7.87
C ARG A 5 -8.17 -4.34 7.99
N ALA A 6 -8.16 -3.63 6.87
CA ALA A 6 -7.97 -2.18 6.80
C ALA A 6 -9.05 -1.57 5.90
N LYS A 7 -9.64 -0.45 6.34
CA LYS A 7 -10.73 0.25 5.63
C LYS A 7 -10.27 1.61 5.14
N GLY A 8 -10.82 2.01 3.99
CA GLY A 8 -10.54 3.33 3.41
C GLY A 8 -9.06 3.47 3.01
N VAL A 9 -8.46 2.37 2.56
CA VAL A 9 -7.06 2.37 2.13
C VAL A 9 -6.94 3.20 0.86
N ARG A 10 -6.18 4.28 0.94
CA ARG A 10 -5.86 5.14 -0.20
C ARG A 10 -4.35 5.25 -0.35
N THR A 11 -3.88 5.12 -1.59
CA THR A 11 -2.45 5.27 -1.92
C THR A 11 -2.26 6.29 -3.02
N GLN A 12 -1.13 7.00 -2.99
CA GLN A 12 -0.72 7.95 -4.02
C GLN A 12 0.77 7.84 -4.31
N GLY A 13 1.16 8.09 -5.56
CA GLY A 13 2.57 8.02 -6.00
C GLY A 13 3.05 6.60 -6.27
N LEU A 14 2.11 5.66 -6.42
CA LEU A 14 2.36 4.27 -6.77
C LEU A 14 1.71 3.92 -8.11
N ARG A 15 2.25 2.96 -8.86
CA ARG A 15 1.72 2.56 -10.18
C ARG A 15 0.26 2.11 -10.11
N TYR A 16 -0.11 1.39 -9.06
CA TYR A 16 -1.47 0.91 -8.84
C TYR A 16 -2.06 1.58 -7.61
N GLU A 17 -2.64 2.76 -7.78
CA GLU A 17 -3.26 3.49 -6.68
C GLU A 17 -4.53 2.79 -6.18
N LEU A 18 -4.74 2.84 -4.87
CA LEU A 18 -5.98 2.44 -4.22
C LEU A 18 -6.78 3.69 -3.89
N ASN A 19 -8.10 3.63 -4.09
CA ASN A 19 -8.98 4.75 -3.81
C ASN A 19 -10.07 4.39 -2.79
N SER A 20 -9.74 4.54 -1.51
CA SER A 20 -10.63 4.30 -0.37
C SER A 20 -11.14 2.86 -0.27
N GLU A 21 -10.29 1.90 -0.62
CA GLU A 21 -10.66 0.50 -0.72
C GLU A 21 -10.57 -0.24 0.61
N MET A 22 -11.16 -1.44 0.66
CA MET A 22 -11.01 -2.36 1.78
C MET A 22 -9.97 -3.42 1.43
N LEU A 23 -9.04 -3.67 2.36
CA LEU A 23 -8.09 -4.77 2.31
C LEU A 23 -8.37 -5.72 3.46
N GLU A 24 -8.33 -7.02 3.18
CA GLU A 24 -8.61 -8.08 4.13
C GLU A 24 -7.73 -9.30 3.87
N LEU A 25 -7.10 -9.81 4.93
CA LEU A 25 -6.23 -10.98 4.89
C LEU A 25 -7.04 -12.22 4.47
N GLY A 26 -6.52 -13.02 3.54
CA GLY A 26 -7.20 -14.17 2.95
C GLY A 26 -8.27 -13.84 1.90
N VAL A 27 -8.58 -12.55 1.67
CA VAL A 27 -9.60 -12.13 0.69
C VAL A 27 -8.99 -11.20 -0.37
N ARG A 28 -8.43 -10.07 0.08
CA ARG A 28 -7.75 -9.08 -0.77
C ARG A 28 -6.69 -8.36 0.06
N GLU A 29 -5.47 -8.87 0.02
CA GLU A 29 -4.42 -8.48 0.96
C GLU A 29 -3.62 -7.23 0.52
N GLY A 30 -3.86 -6.79 -0.72
CA GLY A 30 -3.14 -5.70 -1.39
C GLY A 30 -2.51 -6.18 -2.69
N GLN A 31 -1.68 -5.33 -3.30
CA GLN A 31 -0.90 -5.66 -4.50
C GLN A 31 0.55 -5.24 -4.29
N SER A 32 1.49 -6.02 -4.83
CA SER A 32 2.86 -5.53 -5.05
C SER A 32 2.80 -4.31 -5.96
N ASN A 33 3.50 -3.25 -5.59
CA ASN A 33 3.38 -1.97 -6.23
C ASN A 33 4.74 -1.34 -6.49
N GLU A 34 4.79 -0.39 -7.41
CA GLU A 34 6.02 0.28 -7.82
C GLU A 34 5.89 1.78 -7.57
N VAL A 35 6.93 2.39 -7.02
CA VAL A 35 7.00 3.84 -6.82
C VAL A 35 7.23 4.49 -8.19
N LEU A 36 6.35 5.41 -8.58
CA LEU A 36 6.38 6.00 -9.92
C LEU A 36 7.53 7.00 -10.14
N SER A 37 7.98 7.66 -9.07
CA SER A 37 9.05 8.65 -9.12
C SER A 37 9.84 8.63 -7.82
N SER A 38 11.16 8.72 -7.92
CA SER A 38 12.05 8.90 -6.76
C SER A 38 11.85 10.25 -6.06
N ASP A 39 11.28 11.23 -6.76
CA ASP A 39 11.26 12.63 -6.34
C ASP A 39 9.91 13.03 -5.73
N SER A 40 8.91 12.16 -5.79
CA SER A 40 7.59 12.37 -5.20
C SER A 40 7.32 11.37 -4.08
N PRO A 41 6.88 11.82 -2.88
CA PRO A 41 6.65 10.94 -1.76
C PRO A 41 5.43 10.03 -2.00
N VAL A 42 5.58 8.76 -1.65
CA VAL A 42 4.44 7.85 -1.53
C VAL A 42 3.59 8.25 -0.33
N ARG A 43 2.28 8.37 -0.52
CA ARG A 43 1.33 8.59 0.58
C ARG A 43 0.42 7.38 0.72
N ILE A 44 0.25 6.93 1.95
CA ILE A 44 -0.66 5.85 2.32
C ILE A 44 -1.50 6.34 3.49
N SER A 45 -2.82 6.27 3.37
CA SER A 45 -3.75 6.61 4.44
C SER A 45 -4.79 5.51 4.61
N ILE A 46 -5.29 5.36 5.84
CA ILE A 46 -6.39 4.48 6.19
C ILE A 46 -7.38 5.23 7.07
N THR A 47 -8.66 4.84 7.00
CA THR A 47 -9.68 5.36 7.90
C THR A 47 -9.73 4.55 9.20
N ALA A 48 -9.54 3.22 9.13
CA ALA A 48 -9.59 2.34 10.30
C ALA A 48 -8.83 1.02 10.07
N GLY A 49 -8.34 0.43 11.16
CA GLY A 49 -7.60 -0.84 11.16
C GLY A 49 -6.08 -0.63 11.14
N ALA A 50 -5.34 -1.62 10.66
CA ALA A 50 -3.88 -1.57 10.57
C ALA A 50 -3.36 -2.15 9.25
N LEU A 51 -2.26 -1.57 8.76
CA LEU A 51 -1.50 -2.05 7.60
C LEU A 51 -0.04 -2.26 7.98
N ILE A 52 0.51 -3.41 7.60
CA ILE A 52 1.96 -3.59 7.48
C ILE A 52 2.37 -3.16 6.07
N VAL A 53 3.39 -2.32 5.98
CA VAL A 53 3.99 -1.86 4.73
C VAL A 53 5.41 -2.38 4.63
N PHE A 54 5.72 -3.02 3.50
CA PHE A 54 7.06 -3.48 3.17
C PHE A 54 7.60 -2.62 2.02
N VAL A 55 8.79 -2.06 2.20
CA VAL A 55 9.51 -1.33 1.15
C VAL A 55 10.70 -2.17 0.74
N LEU A 56 10.62 -2.78 -0.44
CA LEU A 56 11.70 -3.57 -0.99
C LEU A 56 12.59 -2.66 -1.83
N ARG A 57 13.88 -2.59 -1.50
CA ARG A 57 14.90 -1.93 -2.33
C ARG A 57 15.78 -2.99 -2.94
N ARG A 58 16.05 -2.89 -4.24
CA ARG A 58 17.12 -3.68 -4.86
C ARG A 58 18.44 -3.18 -4.29
N ALA A 59 19.21 -4.07 -3.66
CA ALA A 59 20.62 -3.80 -3.42
C ALA A 59 21.33 -3.87 -4.77
N PHE A 60 21.98 -2.78 -5.18
CA PHE A 60 22.93 -2.84 -6.28
C PHE A 60 24.20 -3.53 -5.75
N GLY A 61 24.58 -4.63 -6.39
CA GLY A 61 25.91 -5.24 -6.26
C GLY A 61 26.78 -4.85 -7.45
#